data_AF-A0A6M3JTV0-F1
#
_entry.id   AF-A0A6M3JTV0-F1
#
_cell.length_a   1.000
_cell.length_b   1.000
_cell.length_c   1.000
_cell.angle_alpha   90.00
_cell.angle_beta   90.00
_cell.angle_gamma   90.00
#
_symmetry.space_group_name_H-M   'P 1'
#
loop_
_entity.id
_entity.type
_entity.pdbx_description
1 polymer ?
#
loop_
_entity_poly.entity_id
_entity_poly.type
_entity_poly.pdbx_seq_one_letter_code
_entity_poly.pdbx_strand_id
1 'polypeptide(L)'
;MGTVPVVPVQDPEQSIILTNHIDNPWHSVWFTQQNVSGVPEVVMGWLVAQGFEVTYVAEDTSTTPSTYTYSLGKYGMQPWQVLLSLCNSYTIAANDARVFNEARYNEIVEAWTNMISSTETHFSAEVDRQNADLGVYISDLDTYLDGIVTAIDGNRDDLTGDYDAHALLARGFLDDLGTTELARINEHFAATLSQQLSDLTDRGLYSSAVVTDITARNTRDKDEQIQALNDRLAREKLANQHQLYGQQVQLAQYKHQVVAAKMNAYVAKFEAWKGVHADNMKLMAYQLDERNKLLIGLYSFVERREDIGPEWKDMASMIAGLGDAAGGWITP
;
A
#
# COMPACT_ATOMS: atom_id res chain seq x y z
N MET A 1 7.05 -20.89 13.80
CA MET A 1 7.74 -19.86 14.59
C MET A 1 9.19 -20.29 14.76
N GLY A 2 10.07 -19.80 13.89
CA GLY A 2 11.51 -20.02 14.06
C GLY A 2 12.03 -19.00 15.06
N THR A 3 12.67 -19.47 16.13
CA THR A 3 13.29 -18.60 17.13
C THR A 3 14.43 -17.83 16.49
N VAL A 4 14.40 -16.49 16.59
CA VAL A 4 15.49 -15.61 16.16
C VAL A 4 16.78 -16.04 16.88
N PRO A 5 17.91 -16.21 16.17
CA PRO A 5 19.18 -16.56 16.80
C PRO A 5 19.58 -15.47 17.81
N VAL A 6 19.90 -15.89 19.04
CA VAL A 6 20.45 -14.98 20.04
C VAL A 6 21.88 -14.65 19.64
N VAL A 7 22.10 -13.43 19.16
CA VAL A 7 23.44 -12.89 18.89
C VAL A 7 24.13 -12.67 20.24
N PRO A 8 25.37 -13.15 20.44
CA PRO A 8 26.14 -12.79 21.63
C PRO A 8 26.32 -11.28 21.67
N VAL A 9 25.67 -10.63 22.64
CA VAL A 9 25.76 -9.19 22.85
C VAL A 9 27.16 -8.89 23.36
N GLN A 10 27.99 -8.23 22.55
CA GLN A 10 29.14 -7.50 23.11
C GLN A 10 28.60 -6.39 24.01
N ASP A 11 29.26 -6.17 25.15
CA ASP A 11 28.85 -5.27 26.21
C ASP A 11 28.43 -3.88 25.65
N PRO A 12 27.22 -3.36 25.95
CA PRO A 12 26.70 -2.09 25.41
C PRO A 12 27.54 -0.83 25.72
N GLU A 13 28.64 -0.97 26.48
CA GLU A 13 29.58 0.12 26.78
C GLU A 13 30.81 0.18 25.85
N GLN A 14 30.92 -0.68 24.83
CA GLN A 14 32.03 -0.60 23.87
C GLN A 14 31.80 0.50 22.83
N SER A 15 32.18 1.73 23.19
CA SER A 15 32.42 2.80 22.21
C SER A 15 33.49 2.40 21.18
N ILE A 16 33.42 2.97 19.97
CA ILE A 16 34.48 2.87 18.95
C ILE A 16 35.85 3.01 19.63
N ILE A 17 36.68 1.98 19.55
CA ILE A 17 38.04 2.04 20.08
C ILE A 17 38.85 2.90 19.11
N LEU A 18 38.97 4.19 19.42
CA LEU A 18 39.95 5.08 18.80
C LEU A 18 41.33 4.69 19.33
N THR A 19 41.96 3.70 18.69
CA THR A 19 43.39 3.48 18.87
C THR A 19 44.13 4.60 18.16
N ASN A 20 45.00 5.32 18.87
CA ASN A 20 45.86 6.33 18.27
C ASN A 20 46.63 5.72 17.09
N HIS A 21 46.47 6.30 15.90
CA HIS A 21 47.27 5.95 14.74
C HIS A 21 48.75 6.18 15.10
N ILE A 22 49.59 5.17 14.91
CA ILE A 22 51.04 5.33 15.07
C ILE A 22 51.53 6.06 13.82
N ASP A 23 51.58 7.39 13.89
CA ASP A 23 51.93 8.31 12.79
C ASP A 23 53.36 8.11 12.23
N ASN A 24 54.19 7.23 12.81
CA ASN A 24 55.57 7.09 12.39
C ASN A 24 56.15 5.67 12.56
N PRO A 25 56.56 4.98 11.47
CA PRO A 25 57.30 3.71 11.57
C PRO A 25 58.75 3.89 12.06
N TRP A 26 59.28 5.12 12.09
CA TRP A 26 60.65 5.39 12.51
C TRP A 26 60.77 5.40 14.03
N HIS A 27 61.10 4.25 14.61
CA HIS A 27 61.40 4.16 16.04
C HIS A 27 62.89 4.39 16.30
N SER A 28 63.24 5.26 17.25
CA SER A 28 64.63 5.55 17.64
C SER A 28 65.42 4.32 18.13
N VAL A 29 64.74 3.20 18.42
CA VAL A 29 65.33 1.91 18.82
C VAL A 29 65.79 1.07 17.63
N TRP A 30 65.48 1.48 16.40
CA TRP A 30 65.89 0.78 15.18
C TRP A 30 67.34 1.07 14.81
N PHE A 31 67.94 2.11 15.38
CA PHE A 31 69.28 2.56 15.02
C PHE A 31 70.17 2.66 16.26
N THR A 32 71.43 2.28 16.11
CA THR A 32 72.50 2.53 17.08
C THR A 32 73.52 3.44 16.45
N GLN A 33 73.93 4.48 17.19
CA GLN A 33 75.00 5.35 16.78
C GLN A 33 76.33 4.81 17.32
N GLN A 34 77.31 4.65 16.44
CA GLN A 34 78.71 4.41 16.79
C GLN A 34 79.51 5.67 16.53
N ASN A 35 80.30 6.11 17.51
CA ASN A 35 81.17 7.28 17.37
C ASN A 35 82.62 6.87 17.62
N VAL A 36 83.52 7.34 16.76
CA VAL A 36 84.97 7.18 16.89
C VAL A 36 85.59 8.56 16.91
N SER A 37 86.35 8.89 17.95
CA SER A 37 87.01 10.20 18.11
C SER A 37 88.53 10.08 18.03
N GLY A 38 89.20 11.21 17.74
CA GLY A 38 90.66 11.26 17.67
C GLY A 38 91.24 10.55 16.43
N VAL A 39 90.46 10.43 15.35
CA VAL A 39 90.87 9.76 14.13
C VAL A 39 91.87 10.65 13.38
N PRO A 40 93.10 10.19 13.11
CA PRO A 40 94.06 10.94 12.30
C PRO A 40 93.65 10.93 10.82
N GLU A 41 94.05 11.98 10.09
CA GLU A 41 93.70 12.19 8.68
C GLU A 41 93.97 10.96 7.78
N VAL A 42 95.05 10.23 8.04
CA VAL A 42 95.44 9.01 7.30
C VAL A 42 94.45 7.84 7.44
N VAL A 43 93.69 7.77 8.53
CA VAL A 43 92.68 6.72 8.79
C VAL A 43 91.27 7.21 8.46
N MET A 44 91.06 8.53 8.43
CA MET A 44 89.78 9.16 8.12
C MET A 44 89.21 8.68 6.79
N GLY A 45 90.01 8.66 5.72
CA GLY A 45 89.54 8.24 4.39
C GLY A 45 89.03 6.79 4.35
N TRP A 46 89.64 5.89 5.13
CA TRP A 46 89.19 4.50 5.24
C TRP A 46 87.88 4.37 6.04
N LEU A 47 87.74 5.12 7.14
CA LEU A 47 86.50 5.12 7.93
C LEU A 47 85.33 5.76 7.15
N VAL A 48 85.60 6.83 6.40
CA VAL A 48 84.60 7.44 5.50
C VAL A 48 84.18 6.47 4.40
N ALA A 49 85.13 5.73 3.81
CA ALA A 49 84.81 4.67 2.83
C ALA A 49 83.98 3.51 3.43
N GLN A 50 84.00 3.34 4.76
CA GLN A 50 83.15 2.38 5.48
C GLN A 50 81.79 2.95 5.91
N GLY A 51 81.47 4.18 5.48
CA GLY A 51 80.21 4.85 5.76
C GLY A 51 80.13 5.54 7.12
N PHE A 52 81.28 5.92 7.71
CA PHE A 52 81.30 6.88 8.82
C PHE A 52 81.30 8.31 8.28
N GLU A 53 80.52 9.19 8.88
CA GLU A 53 80.45 10.61 8.52
C GLU A 53 81.23 11.44 9.53
N VAL A 54 81.95 12.46 9.06
CA VAL A 54 82.68 13.37 9.95
C VAL A 54 81.68 14.22 10.72
N THR A 55 81.64 14.05 12.03
CA THR A 55 80.75 14.78 12.93
C THR A 55 81.43 16.01 13.55
N TYR A 56 82.76 15.97 13.72
CA TYR A 56 83.54 17.06 14.30
C TYR A 56 85.01 17.02 13.86
N VAL A 57 85.66 18.18 13.78
CA VAL A 57 87.09 18.32 13.44
C VAL A 57 87.80 19.14 14.52
N ALA A 58 88.92 18.64 15.01
CA ALA A 58 89.78 19.33 15.97
C ALA A 58 91.17 19.58 15.35
N GLU A 59 91.66 20.81 15.47
CA GLU A 59 93.00 21.20 15.05
C GLU A 59 93.94 21.26 16.26
N ASP A 60 95.07 20.56 16.17
CA ASP A 60 96.18 20.68 17.11
C ASP A 60 97.29 21.55 16.50
N THR A 61 97.38 22.79 16.98
CA THR A 61 98.36 23.80 16.55
C THR A 61 99.71 23.68 17.26
N SER A 62 99.90 22.69 18.13
CA SER A 62 101.17 22.47 18.85
C SER A 62 102.26 21.79 18.00
N THR A 63 101.91 21.29 16.83
CA THR A 63 102.82 20.64 15.86
C THR A 63 102.96 21.49 14.60
N THR A 64 104.11 21.43 13.91
CA THR A 64 104.33 22.15 12.65
C THR A 64 104.69 21.15 11.55
N PRO A 65 103.83 20.93 10.53
CA PRO A 65 102.51 21.55 10.31
C PRO A 65 101.43 21.11 11.32
N SER A 66 100.36 21.91 11.49
CA SER A 66 99.22 21.58 12.37
C SER A 66 98.65 20.20 12.04
N THR A 67 98.29 19.44 13.07
CA THR A 67 97.70 18.10 12.89
C THR A 67 96.19 18.16 13.13
N TYR A 68 95.40 17.64 12.19
CA TYR A 68 93.93 17.53 12.34
C TYR A 68 93.53 16.16 12.87
N THR A 69 92.59 16.14 13.82
CA THR A 69 91.92 14.93 14.29
C THR A 69 90.42 15.04 14.07
N TYR A 70 89.79 13.93 13.69
CA TYR A 70 88.39 13.86 13.31
C TYR A 70 87.62 13.02 14.31
N SER A 71 86.39 13.43 14.62
CA SER A 71 85.38 12.54 15.19
C SER A 71 84.42 12.15 14.08
N LEU A 72 84.14 10.87 13.95
CA LEU A 72 83.21 10.34 12.98
C LEU A 72 82.11 9.53 13.66
N GLY A 73 80.90 9.62 13.11
CA GLY A 73 79.72 8.91 13.56
C GLY A 73 79.14 8.03 12.45
N LYS A 74 78.53 6.91 12.81
CA LYS A 74 77.77 6.05 11.90
C LYS A 74 76.52 5.54 12.59
N TYR A 75 75.39 5.56 11.90
CA TYR A 75 74.19 4.85 12.32
C TYR A 75 74.20 3.43 11.74
N GLY A 76 73.98 2.45 12.61
CA GLY A 76 73.74 1.07 12.22
C GLY A 76 72.31 0.68 12.59
N MET A 77 71.58 0.08 11.67
CA MET A 77 70.28 -0.51 12.00
C MET A 77 70.50 -1.68 12.98
N GLN A 78 69.56 -1.88 13.91
CA GLN A 78 69.50 -3.04 14.81
C GLN A 78 68.39 -3.98 14.32
N PRO A 79 68.69 -4.97 13.44
CA PRO A 79 67.66 -5.78 12.78
C PRO A 79 66.76 -6.53 13.76
N TRP A 80 67.31 -6.94 14.92
CA TRP A 80 66.54 -7.60 15.97
C TRP A 80 65.50 -6.68 16.63
N GLN A 81 65.84 -5.41 16.90
CA GLN A 81 64.90 -4.43 17.45
C GLN A 81 63.83 -4.05 16.42
N VAL A 82 64.23 -3.88 15.16
CA VAL A 82 63.31 -3.65 14.04
C VAL A 82 62.32 -4.80 13.93
N LEU A 83 62.82 -6.04 13.88
CA LEU A 83 61.98 -7.23 13.78
C LEU A 83 61.02 -7.36 14.96
N LEU A 84 61.50 -7.18 16.19
CA LEU A 84 60.66 -7.24 17.39
C LEU A 84 59.52 -6.19 17.34
N SER A 85 59.84 -4.97 16.95
CA SER A 85 58.85 -3.88 16.86
C SER A 85 57.81 -4.12 15.77
N LEU A 86 58.21 -4.65 14.61
CA LEU A 86 57.32 -4.99 13.51
C LEU A 86 56.46 -6.21 13.83
N CYS A 87 57.02 -7.24 14.45
CA CYS A 87 56.24 -8.38 14.95
C CYS A 87 55.18 -7.93 15.97
N ASN A 88 55.54 -6.99 16.86
CA ASN A 88 54.60 -6.45 17.83
C ASN A 88 53.48 -5.64 17.13
N SER A 89 53.82 -4.71 16.23
CA SER A 89 52.81 -3.91 15.52
C SER A 89 51.90 -4.78 14.65
N TYR A 90 52.44 -5.83 14.02
CA TYR A 90 51.67 -6.79 13.23
C TYR A 90 50.72 -7.60 14.11
N THR A 91 51.18 -8.03 15.28
CA THR A 91 50.34 -8.76 16.24
C THR A 91 49.19 -7.88 16.75
N ILE A 92 49.47 -6.60 17.04
CA ILE A 92 48.46 -5.61 17.41
C ILE A 92 47.46 -5.43 16.26
N ALA A 93 47.94 -5.17 15.04
CA ALA A 93 47.08 -4.98 13.87
C ALA A 93 46.22 -6.21 13.55
N ALA A 94 46.74 -7.42 13.73
CA ALA A 94 45.97 -8.65 13.54
C ALA A 94 44.89 -8.84 14.61
N ASN A 95 45.19 -8.51 15.88
CA ASN A 95 44.21 -8.55 16.95
C ASN A 95 43.12 -7.48 16.76
N ASP A 96 43.50 -6.26 16.39
CA ASP A 96 42.58 -5.15 16.12
C ASP A 96 41.68 -5.47 14.93
N ALA A 97 42.24 -6.00 13.83
CA ALA A 97 41.46 -6.43 12.67
C ALA A 97 40.42 -7.49 13.04
N ARG A 98 40.76 -8.45 13.92
CA ARG A 98 39.81 -9.46 14.41
C ARG A 98 38.68 -8.81 15.20
N VAL A 99 38.99 -7.89 16.11
CA VAL A 99 37.99 -7.18 16.94
C VAL A 99 37.07 -6.32 16.06
N PHE A 100 37.62 -5.55 15.11
CA PHE A 100 36.82 -4.73 14.21
C PHE A 100 35.94 -5.55 13.26
N ASN A 101 36.45 -6.68 12.75
CA ASN A 101 35.65 -7.58 11.92
C ASN A 101 34.48 -8.19 12.71
N GLU A 102 34.70 -8.59 13.96
CA GLU A 102 33.64 -9.09 14.85
C GLU A 102 32.60 -8.00 15.16
N ALA A 103 33.03 -6.78 15.51
CA ALA A 103 32.14 -5.66 15.77
C ALA A 103 31.28 -5.31 14.55
N ARG A 104 31.88 -5.17 13.37
CA ARG A 104 31.17 -4.89 12.12
C ARG A 104 30.18 -6.00 11.76
N TYR A 105 30.54 -7.25 11.99
CA TYR A 105 29.64 -8.38 11.78
C TYR A 105 28.43 -8.29 12.70
N ASN A 106 28.64 -8.02 13.99
CA ASN A 106 27.56 -7.89 14.97
C ASN A 106 26.63 -6.72 14.63
N GLU A 107 27.16 -5.56 14.24
CA GLU A 107 26.36 -4.40 13.79
C GLU A 107 25.48 -4.75 12.58
N ILE A 108 26.03 -5.46 11.60
CA ILE A 108 25.26 -5.90 10.43
C ILE A 108 24.17 -6.87 10.88
N VAL A 109 24.49 -7.89 11.68
CA VAL A 109 23.46 -8.84 12.14
C VAL A 109 22.37 -8.13 12.95
N GLU A 110 22.72 -7.17 13.80
CA GLU A 110 21.77 -6.37 14.57
C GLU A 110 20.86 -5.51 13.67
N ALA A 111 21.44 -4.73 12.77
CA ALA A 111 20.69 -3.88 11.84
C ALA A 111 19.68 -4.69 11.02
N TRP A 112 20.10 -5.86 10.53
CA TRP A 112 19.23 -6.76 9.77
C TRP A 112 18.16 -7.42 10.66
N THR A 113 18.48 -7.81 11.89
CA THR A 113 17.51 -8.36 12.85
C THR A 113 16.44 -7.33 13.22
N ASN A 114 16.84 -6.08 13.42
CA ASN A 114 15.94 -4.96 13.67
C ASN A 114 15.02 -4.71 12.46
N MET A 115 15.56 -4.74 11.25
CA MET A 115 14.78 -4.63 10.02
C MET A 115 13.75 -5.77 9.92
N ILE A 116 14.14 -7.03 10.13
CA ILE A 116 13.23 -8.19 10.08
C ILE A 116 12.10 -8.03 11.10
N SER A 117 12.43 -7.66 12.34
CA SER A 117 11.47 -7.48 13.44
C SER A 117 10.48 -6.35 13.16
N SER A 118 10.97 -5.21 12.66
CA SER A 118 10.14 -4.09 12.24
C SER A 118 9.20 -4.48 11.09
N THR A 119 9.71 -5.24 10.12
CA THR A 119 8.91 -5.73 8.98
C THR A 119 7.82 -6.70 9.45
N GLU A 120 8.12 -7.60 10.39
CA GLU A 120 7.14 -8.52 10.97
C GLU A 120 6.03 -7.80 11.75
N THR A 121 6.39 -6.76 12.49
CA THR A 121 5.41 -5.90 13.17
C THR A 121 4.53 -5.17 12.16
N HIS A 122 5.12 -4.63 11.09
CA HIS A 122 4.36 -3.98 10.01
C HIS A 122 3.38 -4.96 9.34
N PHE A 123 3.82 -6.19 9.02
CA PHE A 123 2.96 -7.21 8.44
C PHE A 123 1.81 -7.60 9.36
N SER A 124 2.08 -7.79 10.65
CA SER A 124 1.04 -8.17 11.62
C SER A 124 -0.01 -7.07 11.71
N ALA A 125 0.42 -5.80 11.82
CA ALA A 125 -0.48 -4.67 11.83
C ALA A 125 -1.29 -4.54 10.52
N GLU A 126 -0.69 -4.83 9.38
CA GLU A 126 -1.36 -4.78 8.08
C GLU A 126 -2.40 -5.91 7.92
N VAL A 127 -2.09 -7.13 8.39
CA VAL A 127 -3.06 -8.23 8.45
C VAL A 127 -4.24 -7.86 9.34
N ASP A 128 -4.00 -7.24 10.50
CA ASP A 128 -5.06 -6.78 11.40
C ASP A 128 -5.95 -5.71 10.75
N ARG A 129 -5.35 -4.72 10.06
CA ARG A 129 -6.10 -3.72 9.29
C ARG A 129 -6.96 -4.37 8.22
N GLN A 130 -6.41 -5.32 7.47
CA GLN A 130 -7.17 -5.99 6.42
C GLN A 130 -8.32 -6.84 6.96
N ASN A 131 -8.14 -7.50 8.11
CA ASN A 131 -9.23 -8.20 8.78
C ASN A 131 -10.32 -7.23 9.26
N ALA A 132 -9.92 -6.05 9.76
CA ALA A 132 -10.87 -5.00 10.13
C ALA A 132 -11.63 -4.47 8.90
N ASP A 133 -10.93 -4.19 7.80
CA ASP A 133 -11.51 -3.74 6.54
C ASP A 133 -12.47 -4.77 5.96
N LEU A 134 -12.12 -6.06 5.97
CA LEU A 134 -13.01 -7.16 5.60
C LEU A 134 -14.29 -7.17 6.45
N GLY A 135 -14.16 -6.92 7.76
CA GLY A 135 -15.31 -6.77 8.66
C GLY A 135 -16.22 -5.61 8.27
N VAL A 136 -15.65 -4.45 7.93
CA VAL A 136 -16.39 -3.29 7.40
C VAL A 136 -17.09 -3.66 6.10
N TYR A 137 -16.42 -4.37 5.18
CA TYR A 137 -17.01 -4.77 3.89
C TYR A 137 -18.20 -5.69 4.05
N ILE A 138 -18.13 -6.65 4.97
CA ILE A 138 -19.26 -7.55 5.26
C ILE A 138 -20.43 -6.76 5.85
N SER A 139 -20.14 -5.85 6.79
CA SER A 139 -21.17 -4.98 7.40
C SER A 139 -21.83 -4.05 6.39
N ASP A 140 -21.05 -3.45 5.49
CA ASP A 140 -21.56 -2.60 4.42
C ASP A 140 -22.39 -3.41 3.41
N LEU A 141 -21.95 -4.63 3.07
CA LEU A 141 -22.71 -5.54 2.21
C LEU A 141 -24.06 -5.89 2.83
N ASP A 142 -24.09 -6.22 4.12
CA ASP A 142 -25.33 -6.49 4.86
C ASP A 142 -26.25 -5.27 4.84
N THR A 143 -25.71 -4.08 5.12
CA THR A 143 -26.44 -2.80 5.05
C THR A 143 -27.00 -2.54 3.65
N TYR A 144 -26.24 -2.83 2.59
CA TYR A 144 -26.71 -2.66 1.21
C TYR A 144 -27.78 -3.68 0.84
N LEU A 145 -27.64 -4.94 1.27
CA LEU A 145 -28.66 -5.97 1.05
C LEU A 145 -29.96 -5.62 1.77
N ASP A 146 -29.89 -5.17 3.02
CA ASP A 146 -31.05 -4.67 3.78
C ASP A 146 -31.68 -3.45 3.11
N GLY A 147 -30.86 -2.53 2.58
CA GLY A 147 -31.33 -1.39 1.80
C GLY A 147 -32.07 -1.80 0.52
N ILE A 148 -31.59 -2.84 -0.16
CA ILE A 148 -32.27 -3.42 -1.34
C ILE A 148 -33.60 -4.08 -0.93
N VAL A 149 -33.61 -4.87 0.14
CA VAL A 149 -34.83 -5.52 0.64
C VAL A 149 -35.87 -4.47 1.03
N THR A 150 -35.47 -3.46 1.80
CA THR A 150 -36.32 -2.33 2.18
C THR A 150 -36.88 -1.60 0.96
N ALA A 151 -36.05 -1.39 -0.07
CA ALA A 151 -36.49 -0.76 -1.31
C ALA A 151 -37.47 -1.63 -2.10
N ILE A 152 -37.28 -2.96 -2.11
CA ILE A 152 -38.21 -3.90 -2.76
C ILE A 152 -39.55 -3.91 -2.02
N ASP A 153 -39.52 -4.03 -0.69
CA ASP A 153 -40.73 -4.06 0.15
C ASP A 153 -41.51 -2.75 0.06
N GLY A 154 -40.85 -1.60 0.18
CA GLY A 154 -41.49 -0.30 0.01
C GLY A 154 -42.12 -0.14 -1.37
N ASN A 155 -41.45 -0.59 -2.43
CA ASN A 155 -41.99 -0.50 -3.78
C ASN A 155 -43.19 -1.44 -3.98
N ARG A 156 -43.17 -2.64 -3.36
CA ARG A 156 -44.30 -3.58 -3.34
C ARG A 156 -45.51 -2.96 -2.64
N ASP A 157 -45.30 -2.35 -1.48
CA ASP A 157 -46.36 -1.72 -0.71
C ASP A 157 -46.94 -0.51 -1.46
N ASP A 158 -46.08 0.33 -2.07
CA ASP A 158 -46.53 1.42 -2.95
C ASP A 158 -47.31 0.90 -4.17
N LEU A 159 -46.86 -0.18 -4.82
CA LEU A 159 -47.56 -0.81 -5.95
C LEU A 159 -48.95 -1.31 -5.54
N THR A 160 -49.05 -1.89 -4.35
CA THR A 160 -50.32 -2.39 -3.82
C THR A 160 -51.25 -1.22 -3.50
N GLY A 161 -50.74 -0.18 -2.83
CA GLY A 161 -51.51 1.04 -2.53
C GLY A 161 -51.98 1.79 -3.77
N ASP A 162 -51.09 1.99 -4.75
CA ASP A 162 -51.43 2.62 -6.03
C ASP A 162 -52.48 1.79 -6.79
N TYR A 163 -52.35 0.47 -6.79
CA TYR A 163 -53.32 -0.43 -7.41
C TYR A 163 -54.70 -0.30 -6.75
N ASP A 164 -54.78 -0.34 -5.42
CA ASP A 164 -56.04 -0.25 -4.69
C ASP A 164 -56.71 1.11 -4.89
N ALA A 165 -55.94 2.20 -4.79
CA ALA A 165 -56.43 3.56 -5.02
C ALA A 165 -56.97 3.72 -6.45
N HIS A 166 -56.20 3.28 -7.44
CA HIS A 166 -56.62 3.34 -8.83
C HIS A 166 -57.84 2.45 -9.11
N ALA A 167 -57.89 1.23 -8.56
CA ALA A 167 -59.02 0.33 -8.73
C ALA A 167 -60.31 0.86 -8.07
N LEU A 168 -60.20 1.58 -6.96
CA LEU A 168 -61.33 2.27 -6.31
C LEU A 168 -61.83 3.42 -7.20
N LEU A 169 -60.92 4.27 -7.65
CA LEU A 169 -61.23 5.48 -8.42
C LEU A 169 -61.80 5.11 -9.81
N ALA A 170 -61.25 4.08 -10.45
CA ALA A 170 -61.75 3.51 -11.68
C ALA A 170 -63.16 2.92 -11.53
N ARG A 171 -63.43 2.18 -10.44
CA ARG A 171 -64.78 1.66 -10.15
C ARG A 171 -65.76 2.81 -9.95
N GLY A 172 -65.40 3.83 -9.18
CA GLY A 172 -66.24 5.02 -8.99
C GLY A 172 -66.61 5.70 -10.32
N PHE A 173 -65.64 5.93 -11.21
CA PHE A 173 -65.93 6.51 -12.52
C PHE A 173 -66.79 5.61 -13.42
N LEU A 174 -66.73 4.29 -13.26
CA LEU A 174 -67.52 3.34 -14.06
C LEU A 174 -68.93 3.12 -13.50
N ASP A 175 -69.13 3.20 -12.19
CA ASP A 175 -70.43 2.99 -11.54
C ASP A 175 -71.40 4.13 -11.85
N ASP A 176 -70.91 5.38 -11.87
CA ASP A 176 -71.74 6.56 -12.16
C ASP A 176 -71.81 6.89 -13.67
N LEU A 177 -71.08 6.17 -14.53
CA LEU A 177 -71.07 6.48 -15.96
C LEU A 177 -72.45 6.18 -16.58
N GLY A 178 -73.13 7.25 -16.99
CA GLY A 178 -74.42 7.18 -17.69
C GLY A 178 -75.65 7.40 -16.82
N THR A 179 -75.51 7.50 -15.49
CA THR A 179 -76.66 7.74 -14.59
C THR A 179 -77.32 9.08 -14.85
N THR A 180 -76.55 10.17 -14.98
CA THR A 180 -77.07 11.51 -15.30
C THR A 180 -77.76 11.53 -16.67
N GLU A 181 -77.17 10.87 -17.67
CA GLU A 181 -77.70 10.91 -19.03
C GLU A 181 -78.96 10.05 -19.17
N LEU A 182 -79.03 8.93 -18.46
CA LEU A 182 -80.24 8.11 -18.36
C LEU A 182 -81.37 8.86 -17.66
N ALA A 183 -81.06 9.60 -16.59
CA ALA A 183 -82.03 10.48 -15.93
C ALA A 183 -82.56 11.55 -16.89
N ARG A 184 -81.68 12.21 -17.65
CA ARG A 184 -82.06 13.23 -18.64
C ARG A 184 -82.94 12.67 -19.76
N ILE A 185 -82.66 11.47 -20.26
CA ILE A 185 -83.52 10.78 -21.25
C ILE A 185 -84.92 10.55 -20.66
N ASN A 186 -85.00 10.01 -19.45
CA ASN A 186 -86.28 9.75 -18.79
C ASN A 186 -87.09 11.03 -18.58
N GLU A 187 -86.46 12.11 -18.10
CA GLU A 187 -87.12 13.42 -17.92
C GLU A 187 -87.61 14.01 -19.24
N HIS A 188 -86.79 13.95 -20.30
CA HIS A 188 -87.14 14.46 -21.63
C HIS A 188 -88.37 13.74 -22.21
N PHE A 189 -88.41 12.41 -22.17
CA PHE A 189 -89.53 11.63 -22.70
C PHE A 189 -90.80 11.80 -21.87
N ALA A 190 -90.68 11.89 -20.55
CA ALA A 190 -91.81 12.21 -19.67
C ALA A 190 -92.40 13.59 -19.97
N ALA A 191 -91.56 14.61 -20.16
CA ALA A 191 -91.99 15.95 -20.54
C ALA A 191 -92.68 15.95 -21.92
N THR A 192 -92.09 15.27 -22.90
CA THR A 192 -92.64 15.14 -24.26
C THR A 192 -93.99 14.47 -24.26
N LEU A 193 -94.14 13.36 -23.52
CA LEU A 193 -95.41 12.64 -23.41
C LEU A 193 -96.49 13.53 -22.78
N SER A 194 -96.15 14.23 -21.69
CA SER A 194 -97.07 15.15 -21.01
C SER A 194 -97.58 16.24 -21.97
N GLN A 195 -96.67 16.84 -22.76
CA GLN A 195 -97.02 17.86 -23.74
C GLN A 195 -97.92 17.31 -24.85
N GLN A 196 -97.59 16.15 -25.42
CA GLN A 196 -98.40 15.50 -26.46
C GLN A 196 -99.83 15.17 -25.99
N LEU A 197 -99.99 14.78 -24.72
CA LEU A 197 -101.31 14.50 -24.12
C LEU A 197 -102.10 15.77 -23.80
N SER A 198 -101.43 16.84 -23.38
CA SER A 198 -102.05 18.17 -23.22
C SER A 198 -102.58 18.68 -24.56
N ASP A 199 -101.76 18.62 -25.61
CA ASP A 199 -102.13 19.08 -26.95
C ASP A 199 -103.35 18.34 -27.52
N LEU A 200 -103.46 17.02 -27.27
CA LEU A 200 -104.65 16.23 -27.64
C LEU A 200 -105.92 16.71 -26.94
N THR A 201 -105.78 17.03 -25.65
CA THR A 201 -106.86 17.51 -24.80
C THR A 201 -107.32 18.89 -25.27
N ASP A 202 -106.38 19.82 -25.49
CA ASP A 202 -106.65 21.18 -25.94
C ASP A 202 -107.31 21.22 -27.33
N ARG A 203 -106.97 20.25 -28.19
CA ARG A 203 -107.57 20.11 -29.52
C ARG A 203 -108.90 19.36 -29.54
N GLY A 204 -109.37 18.84 -28.41
CA GLY A 204 -110.60 18.07 -28.31
C GLY A 204 -110.55 16.72 -29.03
N LEU A 205 -109.35 16.21 -29.34
CA LEU A 205 -109.13 14.94 -30.08
C LEU A 205 -108.86 13.77 -29.13
N TYR A 206 -109.30 13.88 -27.88
CA TYR A 206 -109.03 12.89 -26.85
C TYR A 206 -109.81 11.60 -27.12
N SER A 207 -109.11 10.56 -27.56
CA SER A 207 -109.63 9.20 -27.62
C SER A 207 -108.65 8.24 -26.95
N SER A 208 -109.17 7.23 -26.26
CA SER A 208 -108.33 6.25 -25.56
C SER A 208 -107.34 5.57 -26.50
N ALA A 209 -107.77 5.21 -27.72
CA ALA A 209 -106.91 4.57 -28.71
C ALA A 209 -105.71 5.44 -29.14
N VAL A 210 -105.93 6.74 -29.34
CA VAL A 210 -104.87 7.68 -29.75
C VAL A 210 -103.89 7.94 -28.60
N VAL A 211 -104.38 8.07 -27.37
CA VAL A 211 -103.55 8.19 -26.16
C VAL A 211 -102.68 6.95 -25.96
N THR A 212 -103.24 5.75 -26.15
CA THR A 212 -102.48 4.49 -26.07
C THR A 212 -101.39 4.42 -27.14
N ASP A 213 -101.68 4.78 -28.39
CA ASP A 213 -100.69 4.76 -29.48
C ASP A 213 -99.54 5.75 -29.23
N ILE A 214 -99.84 6.99 -28.82
CA ILE A 214 -98.82 8.00 -28.50
C ILE A 214 -97.95 7.54 -27.33
N THR A 215 -98.56 7.00 -26.27
CA THR A 215 -97.82 6.47 -25.12
C THR A 215 -96.90 5.31 -25.53
N ALA A 216 -97.38 4.41 -26.38
CA ALA A 216 -96.59 3.27 -26.87
C ALA A 216 -95.42 3.69 -27.78
N ARG A 217 -95.63 4.70 -28.65
CA ARG A 217 -94.56 5.27 -29.48
C ARG A 217 -93.50 5.98 -28.65
N ASN A 218 -93.92 6.84 -27.72
CA ASN A 218 -93.00 7.53 -26.81
C ASN A 218 -92.17 6.54 -25.98
N THR A 219 -92.81 5.46 -25.49
CA THR A 219 -92.10 4.40 -24.75
C THR A 219 -91.07 3.69 -25.63
N ARG A 220 -91.41 3.35 -26.87
CA ARG A 220 -90.48 2.72 -27.82
C ARG A 220 -89.28 3.61 -28.14
N ASP A 221 -89.53 4.87 -28.47
CA ASP A 221 -88.46 5.83 -28.81
C ASP A 221 -87.54 6.06 -27.60
N LYS A 222 -88.10 6.09 -26.38
CA LYS A 222 -87.33 6.12 -25.14
C LYS A 222 -86.46 4.89 -24.97
N ASP A 223 -87.02 3.70 -25.17
CA ASP A 223 -86.30 2.43 -25.02
C ASP A 223 -85.16 2.32 -26.07
N GLU A 224 -85.38 2.77 -27.30
CA GLU A 224 -84.35 2.87 -28.35
C GLU A 224 -83.20 3.81 -27.95
N GLN A 225 -83.51 4.99 -27.40
CA GLN A 225 -82.48 5.91 -26.92
C GLN A 225 -81.71 5.36 -25.72
N ILE A 226 -82.38 4.69 -24.78
CA ILE A 226 -81.73 4.02 -23.65
C ILE A 226 -80.79 2.92 -24.15
N GLN A 227 -81.20 2.14 -25.14
CA GLN A 227 -80.36 1.09 -25.72
C GLN A 227 -79.12 1.69 -26.41
N ALA A 228 -79.29 2.76 -27.20
CA ALA A 228 -78.17 3.45 -27.83
C ALA A 228 -77.18 4.05 -26.81
N LEU A 229 -77.70 4.60 -25.70
CA LEU A 229 -76.88 5.07 -24.58
C LEU A 229 -76.08 3.91 -23.94
N ASN A 230 -76.75 2.79 -23.66
CA ASN A 230 -76.10 1.61 -23.08
C ASN A 230 -74.97 1.07 -23.96
N ASP A 231 -75.16 1.03 -25.28
CA ASP A 231 -74.11 0.60 -26.22
C ASP A 231 -72.93 1.57 -26.25
N ARG A 232 -73.18 2.89 -26.16
CA ARG A 232 -72.12 3.90 -26.07
C ARG A 232 -71.35 3.76 -24.76
N LEU A 233 -72.07 3.63 -23.64
CA LEU A 233 -71.48 3.42 -22.32
C LEU A 233 -70.63 2.15 -22.29
N ALA A 234 -71.10 1.04 -22.85
CA ALA A 234 -70.33 -0.21 -22.89
C ALA A 234 -68.98 -0.03 -23.61
N ARG A 235 -68.97 0.69 -24.74
CA ARG A 235 -67.72 1.00 -25.47
C ARG A 235 -66.79 1.91 -24.67
N GLU A 236 -67.32 2.98 -24.07
CA GLU A 236 -66.54 3.90 -23.24
C GLU A 236 -65.97 3.19 -22.00
N LYS A 237 -66.76 2.36 -21.31
CA LYS A 237 -66.30 1.55 -20.17
C LYS A 237 -65.14 0.64 -20.57
N LEU A 238 -65.25 -0.04 -21.71
CA LEU A 238 -64.18 -0.92 -22.20
C LEU A 238 -62.91 -0.14 -22.57
N ALA A 239 -63.04 1.00 -23.25
CA ALA A 239 -61.90 1.85 -23.62
C ALA A 239 -61.18 2.40 -22.37
N ASN A 240 -61.94 2.89 -21.39
CA ASN A 240 -61.39 3.38 -20.12
C ASN A 240 -60.67 2.26 -19.37
N GLN A 241 -61.24 1.05 -19.29
CA GLN A 241 -60.57 -0.10 -18.67
C GLN A 241 -59.22 -0.42 -19.32
N HIS A 242 -59.14 -0.39 -20.65
CA HIS A 242 -57.89 -0.63 -21.37
C HIS A 242 -56.83 0.43 -21.08
N GLN A 243 -57.22 1.71 -21.10
CA GLN A 243 -56.30 2.82 -20.82
C GLN A 243 -55.77 2.76 -19.39
N LEU A 244 -56.65 2.49 -18.42
CA LEU A 244 -56.32 2.30 -17.02
C LEU A 244 -55.33 1.14 -16.82
N TYR A 245 -55.56 0.00 -17.46
CA TYR A 245 -54.63 -1.13 -17.44
C TYR A 245 -53.26 -0.76 -18.04
N GLY A 246 -53.24 -0.03 -19.15
CA GLY A 246 -52.01 0.45 -19.78
C GLY A 246 -51.17 1.35 -18.85
N GLN A 247 -51.83 2.27 -18.13
CA GLN A 247 -51.18 3.14 -17.15
C GLN A 247 -50.60 2.34 -15.97
N GLN A 248 -51.34 1.35 -15.47
CA GLN A 248 -50.87 0.46 -14.39
C GLN A 248 -49.60 -0.30 -14.79
N VAL A 249 -49.58 -0.88 -16.00
CA VAL A 249 -48.41 -1.61 -16.50
C VAL A 249 -47.19 -0.70 -16.64
N GLN A 250 -47.36 0.52 -17.13
CA GLN A 250 -46.26 1.49 -17.27
C GLN A 250 -45.67 1.88 -15.90
N LEU A 251 -46.53 2.12 -14.91
CA LEU A 251 -46.09 2.50 -13.56
C LEU A 251 -45.28 1.37 -12.90
N ALA A 252 -45.74 0.12 -13.04
CA ALA A 252 -45.02 -1.06 -12.58
C ALA A 252 -43.64 -1.19 -13.27
N GLN A 253 -43.58 -1.01 -14.59
CA GLN A 253 -42.32 -1.06 -15.34
C GLN A 253 -41.31 -0.01 -14.88
N TYR A 254 -41.73 1.25 -14.71
CA TYR A 254 -40.86 2.31 -14.22
C TYR A 254 -40.30 2.00 -12.83
N LYS A 255 -41.15 1.52 -11.92
CA LYS A 255 -40.76 1.11 -10.57
C LYS A 255 -39.74 -0.03 -10.58
N HIS A 256 -39.91 -1.04 -11.44
CA HIS A 256 -38.92 -2.11 -11.60
C HIS A 256 -37.58 -1.62 -12.14
N GLN A 257 -37.59 -0.69 -13.11
CA GLN A 257 -36.36 -0.11 -13.64
C GLN A 257 -35.56 0.65 -12.58
N VAL A 258 -36.24 1.38 -11.68
CA VAL A 258 -35.59 2.09 -10.57
C VAL A 258 -34.90 1.12 -9.61
N VAL A 259 -35.54 -0.01 -9.27
CA VAL A 259 -34.93 -1.05 -8.41
C VAL A 259 -33.71 -1.65 -9.09
N ALA A 260 -33.82 -2.01 -10.38
CA ALA A 260 -32.70 -2.55 -11.14
C ALA A 260 -31.52 -1.57 -11.20
N ALA A 261 -31.79 -0.27 -11.39
CA ALA A 261 -30.76 0.76 -11.39
C ALA A 261 -30.04 0.86 -10.03
N LYS A 262 -30.78 0.80 -8.91
CA LYS A 262 -30.19 0.77 -7.57
C LYS A 262 -29.33 -0.48 -7.36
N MET A 263 -29.83 -1.66 -7.74
CA MET A 263 -29.07 -2.91 -7.66
C MET A 263 -27.76 -2.82 -8.45
N ASN A 264 -27.80 -2.32 -9.69
CA ASN A 264 -26.61 -2.15 -10.51
C ASN A 264 -25.59 -1.19 -9.88
N ALA A 265 -26.05 -0.10 -9.26
CA ALA A 265 -25.16 0.83 -8.56
C ALA A 265 -24.47 0.17 -7.35
N TYR A 266 -25.17 -0.68 -6.60
CA TYR A 266 -24.57 -1.44 -5.50
C TYR A 266 -23.59 -2.51 -5.97
N VAL A 267 -23.93 -3.24 -7.04
CA VAL A 267 -23.02 -4.21 -7.66
C VAL A 267 -21.73 -3.54 -8.14
N ALA A 268 -21.82 -2.40 -8.84
CA ALA A 268 -20.66 -1.67 -9.33
C ALA A 268 -19.74 -1.20 -8.18
N LYS A 269 -20.34 -0.73 -7.06
CA LYS A 269 -19.56 -0.41 -5.87
C LYS A 269 -18.84 -1.65 -5.36
N PHE A 270 -19.56 -2.76 -5.15
CA PHE A 270 -18.98 -4.01 -4.64
C PHE A 270 -17.83 -4.54 -5.50
N GLU A 271 -17.95 -4.46 -6.83
CA GLU A 271 -16.86 -4.81 -7.75
C GLU A 271 -15.62 -3.92 -7.57
N ALA A 272 -15.81 -2.61 -7.40
CA ALA A 272 -14.70 -1.69 -7.12
C ALA A 272 -13.97 -2.06 -5.82
N TRP A 273 -14.71 -2.40 -4.76
CA TRP A 273 -14.13 -2.85 -3.49
C TRP A 273 -13.34 -4.16 -3.64
N LYS A 274 -13.88 -5.14 -4.38
CA LYS A 274 -13.15 -6.38 -4.71
C LYS A 274 -11.84 -6.10 -5.43
N GLY A 275 -11.81 -5.11 -6.32
CA GLY A 275 -10.60 -4.68 -7.01
C GLY A 275 -9.53 -4.19 -6.04
N VAL A 276 -9.89 -3.28 -5.13
CA VAL A 276 -8.98 -2.75 -4.10
C VAL A 276 -8.41 -3.86 -3.21
N HIS A 277 -9.27 -4.78 -2.75
CA HIS A 277 -8.82 -5.91 -1.95
C HIS A 277 -7.82 -6.83 -2.69
N ALA A 278 -8.07 -7.10 -3.98
CA ALA A 278 -7.17 -7.90 -4.80
C ALA A 278 -5.80 -7.23 -4.99
N ASP A 279 -5.77 -5.91 -5.13
CA ASP A 279 -4.51 -5.17 -5.27
C ASP A 279 -3.73 -5.11 -3.94
N ASN A 280 -4.42 -4.97 -2.81
CA ASN A 280 -3.79 -5.07 -1.48
C ASN A 280 -3.16 -6.45 -1.24
N MET A 281 -3.83 -7.53 -1.65
CA MET A 281 -3.28 -8.90 -1.57
C MET A 281 -2.01 -9.07 -2.40
N LYS A 282 -1.97 -8.49 -3.62
CA LYS A 282 -0.76 -8.51 -4.45
C LYS A 282 0.39 -7.75 -3.80
N LEU A 283 0.11 -6.59 -3.22
CA LEU A 283 1.12 -5.80 -2.52
C LEU A 283 1.71 -6.57 -1.35
N MET A 284 0.88 -7.27 -0.56
CA MET A 284 1.36 -8.10 0.56
C MET A 284 2.24 -9.25 0.06
N ALA A 285 1.84 -9.92 -1.01
CA ALA A 285 2.65 -10.99 -1.61
C ALA A 285 4.02 -10.49 -2.07
N TYR A 286 4.07 -9.31 -2.70
CA TYR A 286 5.33 -8.66 -3.10
C TYR A 286 6.21 -8.35 -1.89
N GLN A 287 5.65 -7.75 -0.84
CA GLN A 287 6.41 -7.42 0.36
C GLN A 287 6.96 -8.69 1.04
N LEU A 288 6.20 -9.79 1.06
CA LEU A 288 6.64 -11.08 1.61
C LEU A 288 7.80 -11.68 0.82
N ASP A 289 7.75 -11.58 -0.52
CA ASP A 289 8.84 -12.02 -1.39
C ASP A 289 10.13 -11.23 -1.13
N GLU A 290 10.04 -9.89 -1.05
CA GLU A 290 11.19 -9.04 -0.74
C GLU A 290 11.78 -9.34 0.65
N ARG A 291 10.94 -9.57 1.66
CA ARG A 291 11.41 -10.04 2.98
C ARG A 291 12.17 -11.37 2.87
N ASN A 292 11.66 -12.33 2.11
CA ASN A 292 12.30 -13.62 1.95
C ASN A 292 13.67 -13.51 1.25
N LYS A 293 13.78 -12.64 0.24
CA LYS A 293 15.07 -12.33 -0.41
C LYS A 293 16.07 -11.73 0.56
N LEU A 294 15.63 -10.82 1.43
CA LEU A 294 16.48 -10.23 2.47
C LEU A 294 16.98 -11.29 3.47
N LEU A 295 16.11 -12.21 3.89
CA LEU A 295 16.50 -13.33 4.75
C LEU A 295 17.55 -14.22 4.09
N ILE A 296 17.35 -14.60 2.83
CA ILE A 296 18.33 -15.39 2.06
C ILE A 296 19.65 -14.62 1.94
N GLY A 297 19.60 -13.31 1.70
CA GLY A 297 20.76 -12.43 1.66
C GLY A 297 21.56 -12.45 2.96
N LEU A 298 20.88 -12.38 4.11
CA LEU A 298 21.51 -12.47 5.42
C LEU A 298 22.18 -13.82 5.65
N TYR A 299 21.47 -14.93 5.37
CA TYR A 299 22.06 -16.27 5.48
C TYR A 299 23.32 -16.41 4.64
N SER A 300 23.29 -15.89 3.40
CA SER A 300 24.44 -15.93 2.49
C SER A 300 25.58 -15.00 2.93
N PHE A 301 25.29 -13.88 3.59
CA PHE A 301 26.30 -13.00 4.19
C PHE A 301 26.99 -13.69 5.37
N VAL A 302 26.21 -14.29 6.28
CA VAL A 302 26.71 -15.03 7.43
C VAL A 302 27.57 -16.23 7.01
N GLU A 303 27.15 -16.96 5.97
CA GLU A 303 27.88 -18.12 5.46
C GLU A 303 29.22 -17.75 4.81
N ARG A 304 29.30 -16.59 4.12
CA ARG A 304 30.50 -16.15 3.40
C ARG A 304 31.43 -15.26 4.22
N ARG A 305 31.38 -15.35 5.55
CA ARG A 305 32.25 -14.58 6.43
C ARG A 305 33.71 -14.97 6.18
N GLU A 306 34.43 -14.10 5.49
CA GLU A 306 35.89 -14.15 5.34
C GLU A 306 36.48 -12.96 6.12
N ASP A 307 37.07 -13.24 7.28
CA ASP A 307 37.72 -12.21 8.10
C ASP A 307 39.08 -11.86 7.48
N ILE A 308 39.12 -10.77 6.71
CA ILE A 308 40.36 -10.28 6.09
C ILE A 308 41.18 -9.58 7.17
N GLY A 309 42.38 -10.08 7.44
CA GLY A 309 43.36 -9.51 8.36
C GLY A 309 44.78 -9.87 7.94
N PRO A 310 45.80 -9.28 8.59
CA PRO A 310 47.20 -9.61 8.34
C PRO A 310 47.43 -11.12 8.56
N GLU A 311 47.82 -11.86 7.52
CA GLU A 311 47.99 -13.31 7.60
C GLU A 311 49.37 -13.69 8.14
N TRP A 312 49.49 -14.86 8.78
CA TRP A 312 50.79 -15.36 9.24
C TRP A 312 51.84 -15.43 8.11
N LYS A 313 51.38 -15.59 6.87
CA LYS A 313 52.20 -15.60 5.66
C LYS A 313 52.90 -14.25 5.42
N ASP A 314 52.25 -13.12 5.65
CA ASP A 314 52.86 -11.82 5.40
C ASP A 314 53.93 -11.52 6.46
N MET A 315 53.71 -11.94 7.71
CA MET A 315 54.72 -11.88 8.77
C MET A 315 55.95 -12.73 8.42
N ALA A 316 55.76 -13.95 7.91
CA ALA A 316 56.86 -14.81 7.49
C ALA A 316 57.67 -14.19 6.33
N SER A 317 57.01 -13.51 5.40
CA SER A 317 57.68 -12.81 4.29
C SER A 317 58.51 -11.61 4.77
N MET A 318 58.02 -10.87 5.76
CA MET A 318 58.71 -9.74 6.37
C MET A 318 59.95 -10.20 7.15
N ILE A 319 59.85 -11.30 7.91
CA ILE A 319 60.98 -11.91 8.61
C ILE A 319 62.06 -12.34 7.62
N ALA A 320 61.68 -13.00 6.52
CA ALA A 320 62.61 -13.44 5.49
C ALA A 320 63.32 -12.26 4.81
N GLY A 321 62.59 -11.19 4.48
CA GLY A 321 63.15 -9.99 3.84
C GLY A 321 64.13 -9.21 4.73
N LEU A 322 63.85 -9.11 6.03
CA LEU A 322 64.76 -8.47 6.99
C LEU A 322 66.01 -9.32 7.27
N GLY A 323 65.86 -10.65 7.28
CA GLY A 323 67.00 -11.57 7.40
C GLY A 323 67.99 -11.45 6.24
N ASP A 324 67.49 -11.21 5.03
CA ASP A 324 68.30 -11.04 3.82
C ASP A 324 68.94 -9.62 3.73
N ALA A 325 68.22 -8.59 4.19
CA ALA A 325 68.70 -7.20 4.20
C ALA A 325 69.70 -6.89 5.34
N ALA A 326 69.71 -7.67 6.43
CA ALA A 326 70.57 -7.47 7.59
C ALA A 326 72.08 -7.68 7.32
N GLY A 327 72.46 -8.11 6.11
CA GLY A 327 73.86 -8.20 5.69
C GLY A 327 74.49 -6.88 5.21
N GLY A 328 73.69 -5.82 5.03
CA GLY A 328 74.16 -4.51 4.54
C GLY A 328 73.97 -3.38 5.55
N TRP A 329 75.02 -2.61 5.81
CA TRP A 329 74.92 -1.36 6.58
C TRP A 329 74.21 -0.31 5.72
N ILE A 330 72.99 0.04 6.09
CA ILE A 330 72.21 1.07 5.38
C ILE A 330 72.44 2.41 6.09
N THR A 331 72.94 3.39 5.36
CA THR A 331 72.91 4.82 5.75
C THR A 331 71.49 5.36 5.51
N PRO A 332 70.95 6.18 6.43
CA PRO A 332 69.62 6.77 6.28
C PRO A 332 69.45 7.58 4.99
#